data_AF-A0A5E7VA03-F1
#
_entry.id   AF-A0A5E7VA03-F1
#
_cell.length_a   1.000
_cell.length_b   1.000
_cell.length_c   1.000
_cell.angle_alpha   90.00
_cell.angle_beta   90.00
_cell.angle_gamma   90.00
#
_symmetry.space_group_name_H-M   'P 1'
#
loop_
_entity.id
_entity.type
_entity.pdbx_description
1 polymer ?
#
loop_
_entity_poly.entity_id
_entity_poly.type
_entity_poly.pdbx_seq_one_letter_code
_entity_poly.pdbx_strand_id
1 'polypeptide(L)' 'MVNQRLPHNLLKRQFDVREPNKVSVADITYIRTYEGWLYLALVLNLFSRQVVGWSMKSHMTSDLAIMRC' A
#
# COMPACT_ATOMS: atom_id res chain seq x y z
N MET A 1 8.62 -22.16 17.58
CA MET A 1 8.48 -22.58 16.17
C MET A 1 7.09 -22.16 15.72
N VAL A 2 6.96 -21.08 14.94
CA VAL A 2 5.66 -20.67 14.40
C VAL A 2 5.50 -21.34 13.03
N ASN A 3 4.66 -22.36 12.96
CA ASN A 3 4.24 -22.99 11.71
C ASN A 3 3.06 -22.19 11.14
N GLN A 4 3.34 -21.08 10.45
CA GLN A 4 2.32 -20.32 9.72
C GLN A 4 2.40 -20.66 8.24
N ARG A 5 1.29 -21.16 7.69
CA ARG A 5 1.09 -21.36 6.25
C ARG A 5 1.18 -20.01 5.56
N LEU A 6 2.30 -19.74 4.89
CA LEU A 6 2.47 -18.51 4.11
C LEU A 6 1.40 -18.48 3.01
N PRO A 7 0.62 -17.39 2.90
CA PRO A 7 -0.34 -17.26 1.81
C PRO A 7 0.40 -17.26 0.47
N HIS A 8 -0.17 -17.93 -0.52
CA HIS A 8 0.41 -17.95 -1.86
C HIS A 8 0.41 -16.55 -2.46
N ASN A 9 1.56 -16.09 -2.97
CA ASN A 9 1.63 -14.86 -3.75
C ASN A 9 0.92 -15.10 -5.10
N LEU A 10 -0.38 -14.75 -5.15
CA LEU A 10 -1.23 -14.95 -6.32
C LEU A 10 -0.74 -14.16 -7.53
N LEU A 11 -0.10 -13.01 -7.31
CA LEU A 11 0.38 -12.14 -8.38
C LEU A 11 1.71 -12.63 -8.98
N LYS A 12 2.50 -13.43 -8.24
CA LYS A 12 3.83 -13.90 -8.66
C LYS A 12 4.74 -12.78 -9.19
N ARG A 13 4.62 -11.57 -8.64
CA ARG A 13 5.32 -10.33 -9.07
C ARG A 13 4.99 -9.88 -10.51
N GLN A 14 3.88 -10.34 -11.08
CA GLN A 14 3.36 -9.86 -12.37
C GLN A 14 2.61 -8.54 -12.15
N PHE A 15 3.33 -7.43 -12.28
CA PHE A 15 2.77 -6.09 -12.10
C PHE A 15 2.26 -5.44 -13.41
N ASP A 16 2.36 -6.16 -14.53
CA ASP A 16 1.73 -5.78 -15.80
C ASP A 16 0.29 -6.31 -15.82
N VAL A 17 -0.67 -5.43 -15.51
CA VAL A 17 -2.10 -5.76 -15.43
C VAL A 17 -2.78 -5.05 -16.60
N ARG A 18 -3.46 -5.82 -17.45
CA ARG A 18 -4.08 -5.32 -18.70
C ARG A 18 -5.54 -4.92 -18.57
N GLU A 19 -6.12 -5.06 -17.38
CA GLU A 19 -7.54 -4.77 -17.11
C GLU A 19 -7.70 -3.88 -15.88
N PRO A 20 -8.56 -2.84 -15.93
CA PRO A 20 -8.84 -2.00 -14.78
C PRO A 20 -9.51 -2.77 -13.64
N ASN A 21 -9.33 -2.29 -12.40
CA ASN A 21 -10.01 -2.78 -11.20
C ASN A 21 -9.79 -4.26 -10.84
N LYS A 22 -8.74 -4.90 -11.39
CA LYS A 22 -8.39 -6.30 -11.06
C LYS A 22 -7.40 -6.41 -9.92
N VAL A 23 -6.41 -5.53 -9.89
CA VAL A 23 -5.31 -5.60 -8.91
C VAL A 23 -4.96 -4.21 -8.44
N SER A 24 -4.93 -4.06 -7.12
CA SER A 24 -4.42 -2.88 -6.43
C SER A 24 -3.28 -3.30 -5.52
N VAL A 25 -2.29 -2.44 -5.37
CA VAL A 25 -1.17 -2.64 -4.43
C VAL A 25 -1.20 -1.51 -3.41
N ALA A 26 -0.97 -1.86 -2.15
CA ALA A 26 -0.80 -0.89 -1.09
C ALA A 26 0.64 -0.91 -0.59
N ASP A 27 1.17 0.26 -0.25
CA ASP A 27 2.50 0.43 0.33
C ASP A 27 2.46 1.54 1.40
N ILE A 28 3.37 1.45 2.38
CA ILE A 28 3.57 2.49 3.38
C ILE A 28 5.02 2.95 3.28
N THR A 29 5.18 4.24 3.00
CA THR A 29 6.49 4.89 2.94
C THR A 29 6.57 6.05 3.93
N TYR A 30 7.76 6.59 4.10
CA TYR A 30 8.01 7.73 4.96
C TYR A 30 8.71 8.85 4.18
N ILE A 31 8.24 10.08 4.38
CA ILE A 31 8.75 11.28 3.74
C ILE A 31 9.42 12.11 4.82
N ARG A 32 10.67 12.53 4.60
CA ARG A 32 11.37 13.45 5.49
C ARG A 32 10.87 14.87 5.22
N THR A 33 10.38 15.55 6.24
CA THR A 33 10.00 16.97 6.21
C THR A 33 10.89 17.77 7.17
N TYR A 34 10.81 19.10 7.11
CA TYR A 34 11.51 19.96 8.08
C TYR A 34 11.00 19.78 9.52
N GLU A 35 9.73 19.40 9.68
CA GLU A 35 9.07 19.23 10.98
C GLU A 35 9.20 17.80 11.54
N GLY A 36 9.69 16.83 10.75
CA GLY A 36 9.80 15.45 11.20
C GLY A 36 9.68 14.42 10.09
N TRP A 37 9.10 13.27 10.43
CA TRP A 37 8.76 12.20 9.49
C TRP A 37 7.25 12.22 9.24
N LEU A 38 6.86 12.11 7.98
CA LEU A 38 5.49 11.91 7.56
C LEU A 38 5.35 10.51 7.00
N TYR A 39 4.49 9.69 7.61
CA TYR A 39 4.16 8.36 7.12
C TYR A 39 3.01 8.48 6.14
N LEU A 40 3.17 7.88 4.96
CA LEU A 40 2.24 7.92 3.84
C LEU A 40 1.87 6.48 3.48
N ALA A 41 0.59 6.13 3.63
CA ALA A 41 0.01 4.93 3.05
C ALA A 41 -0.62 5.26 1.69
N LEU A 42 -0.32 4.46 0.67
CA LEU A 42 -0.81 4.62 -0.70
C LEU A 42 -1.51 3.35 -1.17
N VAL A 43 -2.55 3.50 -1.98
CA VAL A 43 -3.17 2.43 -2.77
C VAL A 43 -3.07 2.78 -4.25
N LEU A 44 -2.38 1.94 -5.01
CA LEU A 44 -2.15 2.10 -6.45
C LEU A 44 -3.00 1.10 -7.22
N ASN A 45 -3.71 1.58 -8.25
CA ASN A 45 -4.30 0.72 -9.28
C ASN A 45 -3.19 0.28 -10.26
N LEU A 46 -2.94 -1.03 -10.39
CA LEU A 46 -1.84 -1.51 -11.22
C LEU A 46 -2.07 -1.35 -12.72
N PHE A 47 -3.32 -1.29 -13.17
CA PHE A 47 -3.65 -1.07 -14.58
C PHE A 47 -3.33 0.37 -15.01
N SER A 48 -3.87 1.36 -14.29
CA SER A 48 -3.71 2.78 -14.67
C SER A 48 -2.49 3.46 -14.06
N ARG A 49 -1.83 2.81 -13.09
CA ARG A 49 -0.75 3.39 -12.26
C ARG A 49 -1.17 4.63 -11.45
N GLN A 50 -2.47 4.84 -11.29
CA GLN A 50 -3.01 5.96 -10.53
C GLN A 50 -3.13 5.61 -9.04
N VAL A 51 -2.93 6.61 -8.20
CA VAL A 51 -3.24 6.55 -6.76
C VAL A 51 -4.76 6.64 -6.61
N VAL A 52 -5.38 5.59 -6.08
CA VAL A 52 -6.83 5.51 -5.84
C VAL A 52 -7.19 5.73 -4.37
N GLY A 53 -6.20 5.79 -3.49
CA GLY A 53 -6.37 6.14 -2.09
C GLY A 53 -5.03 6.46 -1.43
N TRP A 54 -5.03 7.36 -0.46
CA TRP A 54 -3.87 7.67 0.38
C TRP A 54 -4.28 8.16 1.78
N SER A 55 -3.41 7.95 2.76
CA SER A 55 -3.53 8.47 4.13
C SER A 55 -2.17 8.91 4.64
N MET A 56 -2.11 9.98 5.44
CA MET A 56 -0.85 10.50 5.98
C MET A 56 -0.96 10.81 7.47
N LYS A 57 0.10 10.48 8.24
CA LYS A 57 0.23 10.78 9.67
C LYS A 57 1.67 11.07 10.07
N SER A 58 1.86 11.86 11.12
CA SER A 58 3.18 12.14 11.71
C SER A 58 3.76 10.94 12.48
N HIS A 59 2.94 9.93 12.79
CA HIS A 59 3.34 8.71 13.49
C HIS A 59 2.81 7.48 12.75
N MET A 60 3.56 6.37 12.81
CA MET A 60 3.15 5.10 12.24
C MET A 60 2.10 4.43 13.14
N THR A 61 0.84 4.53 12.78
CA THR A 61 -0.30 3.97 13.54
C THR A 61 -1.16 3.07 12.64
N SER A 62 -1.86 2.09 13.21
CA SER A 62 -2.63 1.11 12.43
C SER A 62 -3.74 1.74 11.58
N ASP A 63 -4.29 2.84 12.04
CA ASP A 63 -5.28 3.66 11.34
C ASP A 63 -4.75 4.35 10.07
N LEU A 64 -3.43 4.49 9.93
CA LEU A 64 -2.81 4.88 8.65
C LEU A 64 -3.08 3.82 7.56
N ALA A 65 -2.99 2.54 7.93
CA ALA A 65 -3.16 1.40 7.02
C ALA A 65 -4.62 1.01 6.78
N ILE A 66 -5.51 1.28 7.74
CA ILE A 66 -6.93 0.93 7.65
C ILE A 66 -7.72 1.89 6.75
N MET A 67 -7.10 2.98 6.28
CA MET A 67 -7.63 4.00 5.35
C MET A 67 -9.15 4.00 5.22
N ARG A 68 -9.84 4.82 6.02
CA ARG A 68 -11.30 4.92 5.93
C ARG A 68 -11.69 5.65 4.65
N CYS A 69 -12.24 4.90 3.70
CA CYS A 69 -12.96 5.43 2.54
C CYS A 69 -14.17 6.27 2.98
#